data_AF-K0RRX3-F1
#
_entry.id   AF-K0RRX3-F1
#
_cell.length_a   1.000
_cell.length_b   1.000
_cell.length_c   1.000
_cell.angle_alpha   90.00
_cell.angle_beta   90.00
_cell.angle_gamma   90.00
#
_symmetry.space_group_name_H-M   'P 1'
#
loop_
_entity.id
_entity.type
_entity.pdbx_description
1 polymer ?
#
loop_
_entity_poly.entity_id
_entity_poly.type
_entity_poly.pdbx_seq_one_letter_code
_entity_poly.pdbx_strand_id
1 'polypeptide(L)'
;MASDEDPDASSSSSSSSSSSDEESVASQEEQVEREDVNDDREEGRDGYQGDADDDRLKAFLSRIPQTFNEDSVKRLLESKFGDGCAAEVSIVYEVPEDEDNPAGEDAAEKNNNGETAKHRGFGYVRFSTIEQQQAALEAGTVRGKAKENSKRKHTLYIQPVVREHEAAENRNKNICFLFRKFRCPYGDQCKFEHSGEGGCLTKNNESKTKKEDLATRTIKERKNRKKEAFANSDVCKKARDKSEIHCINWKNKGKCRKKDCPYLHDEAVKEKVLQKKQGGSKKRQRVDKDRQPLSIRVFGMNYET
;
A
#
# COMPACT_ATOMS: atom_id res chain seq x y z
N MET A 1 8.07 59.74 18.86
CA MET A 1 6.78 60.32 19.28
C MET A 1 5.76 59.99 18.23
N ALA A 2 4.77 59.18 18.62
CA ALA A 2 3.53 58.76 17.96
C ALA A 2 3.40 57.23 18.11
N SER A 3 2.85 56.87 19.26
CA SER A 3 2.31 55.55 19.60
C SER A 3 0.86 55.55 19.15
N ASP A 4 0.37 54.50 18.50
CA ASP A 4 -1.07 54.21 18.49
C ASP A 4 -1.25 52.68 18.52
N GLU A 5 -1.97 52.29 19.57
CA GLU A 5 -2.42 50.96 19.95
C GLU A 5 -3.87 50.80 19.46
N ASP A 6 -4.29 49.60 19.04
CA ASP A 6 -5.71 49.25 18.91
C ASP A 6 -5.95 47.81 19.45
N PRO A 7 -6.85 47.63 20.43
CA PRO A 7 -7.29 46.33 20.96
C PRO A 7 -8.73 45.93 20.58
N ASP A 8 -8.97 44.61 20.69
CA ASP A 8 -10.21 43.87 20.99
C ASP A 8 -11.48 44.01 20.11
N ALA A 9 -11.99 42.84 19.66
CA ALA A 9 -13.42 42.54 19.67
C ALA A 9 -13.70 41.03 19.60
N SER A 10 -14.14 40.51 20.74
CA SER A 10 -14.78 39.21 20.96
C SER A 10 -16.19 39.17 20.33
N SER A 11 -16.61 38.02 19.79
CA SER A 11 -18.04 37.69 19.72
C SER A 11 -18.26 36.17 19.69
N SER A 12 -18.57 35.65 20.88
CA SER A 12 -19.24 34.38 21.13
C SER A 12 -20.71 34.45 20.70
N SER A 13 -21.21 33.40 20.07
CA SER A 13 -22.66 33.16 19.93
C SER A 13 -22.97 31.70 20.29
N SER A 14 -23.58 31.54 21.45
CA SER A 14 -24.32 30.38 21.92
C SER A 14 -25.77 30.48 21.44
N SER A 15 -26.39 29.35 21.08
CA SER A 15 -27.83 29.13 21.28
C SER A 15 -28.22 27.66 21.06
N SER A 16 -28.86 27.17 22.11
CA SER A 16 -29.50 25.89 22.41
C SER A 16 -30.98 25.82 21.99
N SER A 17 -31.53 24.62 21.77
CA SER A 17 -32.93 24.20 22.04
C SER A 17 -33.20 22.82 21.38
N SER A 18 -33.53 21.72 22.09
CA SER A 18 -34.73 21.38 22.89
C SER A 18 -35.94 20.94 22.05
N SER A 19 -36.36 19.67 22.18
CA SER A 19 -37.78 19.27 22.33
C SER A 19 -37.91 17.74 22.51
N SER A 20 -38.44 17.35 23.66
CA SER A 20 -39.00 16.03 23.98
C SER A 20 -40.49 16.08 23.68
N ASP A 21 -41.07 15.01 23.14
CA ASP A 21 -42.52 14.78 23.20
C ASP A 21 -42.78 13.29 23.41
N GLU A 22 -43.55 13.03 24.47
CA GLU A 22 -44.10 11.74 24.86
C GLU A 22 -45.52 11.64 24.28
N GLU A 23 -45.91 10.49 23.75
CA GLU A 23 -47.32 10.11 23.77
C GLU A 23 -47.50 8.60 23.92
N SER A 24 -48.27 8.26 24.95
CA SER A 24 -48.73 6.94 25.35
C SER A 24 -50.16 6.72 24.83
N VAL A 25 -50.41 5.61 24.13
CA VAL A 25 -51.78 5.09 23.94
C VAL A 25 -51.80 3.57 24.04
N ALA A 26 -52.81 3.09 24.78
CA ALA A 26 -53.01 1.73 25.23
C ALA A 26 -53.90 0.91 24.29
N SER A 27 -53.63 -0.40 24.27
CA SER A 27 -54.52 -1.56 24.17
C SER A 27 -55.67 -1.58 23.16
N GLN A 28 -55.66 -2.60 22.30
CA GLN A 28 -56.80 -3.52 22.15
C GLN A 28 -56.41 -4.83 21.43
N GLU A 29 -56.94 -5.92 21.98
CA GLU A 29 -56.89 -7.29 21.51
C GLU A 29 -57.74 -7.46 20.24
N GLU A 30 -57.27 -8.22 19.25
CA GLU A 30 -58.16 -9.09 18.47
C GLU A 30 -57.38 -10.30 17.90
N GLN A 31 -57.93 -11.48 18.16
CA GLN A 31 -57.48 -12.78 17.70
C GLN A 31 -57.80 -12.97 16.22
N VAL A 32 -56.84 -13.46 15.41
CA VAL A 32 -57.16 -14.28 14.23
C VAL A 32 -56.13 -15.39 14.11
N GLU A 33 -56.63 -16.62 14.32
CA GLU A 33 -55.98 -17.88 13.97
C GLU A 33 -55.69 -17.93 12.47
N ARG A 34 -54.43 -18.22 12.10
CA ARG A 34 -54.12 -18.99 10.88
C ARG A 34 -52.92 -19.88 11.15
N GLU A 35 -53.22 -21.18 11.14
CA GLU A 35 -52.28 -22.27 11.00
C GLU A 35 -51.63 -22.18 9.61
N ASP A 36 -50.32 -22.04 9.54
CA ASP A 36 -49.55 -22.38 8.35
C ASP A 36 -48.25 -23.06 8.77
N VAL A 37 -48.26 -24.36 8.51
CA VAL A 37 -47.17 -25.32 8.60
C VAL A 37 -46.09 -24.93 7.59
N ASN A 38 -44.91 -24.56 8.06
CA ASN A 38 -43.64 -24.68 7.33
C ASN A 38 -42.58 -25.08 8.36
N ASP A 39 -42.34 -26.38 8.48
CA ASP A 39 -41.27 -27.11 7.79
C ASP A 39 -39.94 -26.94 8.55
N ASP A 40 -39.72 -27.94 9.39
CA ASP A 40 -38.47 -28.41 9.92
C ASP A 40 -37.25 -28.05 9.05
N ARG A 41 -36.34 -27.26 9.61
CA ARG A 41 -34.91 -27.60 9.78
C ARG A 41 -34.15 -26.32 10.16
N GLU A 42 -34.35 -25.85 11.39
CA GLU A 42 -33.31 -25.09 12.07
C GLU A 42 -32.19 -26.06 12.44
N GLU A 43 -31.38 -26.40 11.42
CA GLU A 43 -30.01 -26.80 11.70
C GLU A 43 -29.38 -25.66 12.48
N GLY A 44 -29.04 -25.96 13.73
CA GLY A 44 -28.29 -25.11 14.62
C GLY A 44 -27.04 -24.60 13.93
N ARG A 45 -27.19 -23.45 13.27
CA ARG A 45 -26.09 -22.59 12.91
C ARG A 45 -25.66 -21.97 14.22
N ASP A 46 -24.79 -22.69 14.89
CA ASP A 46 -23.76 -22.23 15.81
C ASP A 46 -23.23 -20.86 15.37
N GLY A 47 -24.03 -19.84 15.65
CA GLY A 47 -23.63 -18.45 15.61
C GLY A 47 -22.57 -18.32 16.68
N TYR A 48 -21.32 -18.54 16.27
CA TYR A 48 -20.13 -18.14 17.02
C TYR A 48 -20.26 -16.64 17.25
N GLN A 49 -20.95 -16.26 18.33
CA GLN A 49 -20.98 -14.92 18.93
C GLN A 49 -19.63 -14.66 19.63
N GLY A 50 -18.55 -15.05 18.96
CA GLY A 50 -17.19 -14.72 19.34
C GLY A 50 -16.97 -13.24 19.06
N ASP A 51 -17.00 -12.45 20.13
CA ASP A 51 -16.12 -11.30 20.29
C ASP A 51 -16.32 -10.16 19.27
N ALA A 52 -17.56 -9.69 19.16
CA ALA A 52 -17.82 -8.40 18.49
C ALA A 52 -17.00 -7.25 19.10
N ASP A 53 -16.71 -7.31 20.40
CA ASP A 53 -15.91 -6.32 21.12
C ASP A 53 -14.40 -6.46 20.89
N ASP A 54 -13.88 -7.64 20.52
CA ASP A 54 -12.44 -7.81 20.32
C ASP A 54 -11.93 -7.10 19.07
N ASP A 55 -12.73 -7.06 18.00
CA ASP A 55 -12.31 -6.36 16.79
C ASP A 55 -12.41 -4.84 16.91
N ARG A 56 -13.21 -4.32 17.85
CA ARG A 56 -13.21 -2.89 18.17
C ARG A 56 -11.90 -2.43 18.78
N LEU A 57 -11.15 -3.33 19.42
CA LEU A 57 -9.83 -3.04 20.01
C LEU A 57 -8.67 -3.43 19.09
N LYS A 58 -8.97 -4.05 17.94
CA LYS A 58 -7.98 -4.61 17.04
C LYS A 58 -7.54 -3.58 16.00
N ALA A 59 -6.24 -3.52 15.75
CA ALA A 59 -5.68 -2.73 14.65
C ALA A 59 -4.84 -3.63 13.73
N PHE A 60 -4.85 -3.29 12.44
CA PHE A 60 -4.03 -3.93 11.43
C PHE A 60 -2.65 -3.27 11.36
N LEU A 61 -1.60 -4.09 11.39
CA LEU A 61 -0.23 -3.66 11.20
C LEU A 61 0.30 -4.17 9.85
N SER A 62 0.87 -3.26 9.06
CA SER A 62 1.53 -3.60 7.81
C SER A 62 2.99 -3.14 7.75
N ARG A 63 3.73 -3.77 6.84
CA ARG A 63 5.15 -3.50 6.54
C ARG A 63 6.08 -3.86 7.70
N ILE A 64 5.74 -4.94 8.39
CA ILE A 64 6.56 -5.53 9.44
C ILE A 64 7.80 -6.17 8.78
N PRO A 65 9.03 -5.74 9.10
CA PRO A 65 10.24 -6.37 8.59
C PRO A 65 10.43 -7.77 9.17
N GLN A 66 10.94 -8.73 8.41
CA GLN A 66 11.17 -10.13 8.83
C GLN A 66 12.00 -10.34 10.11
N THR A 67 12.69 -9.31 10.58
CA THR A 67 13.47 -9.35 11.81
C THR A 67 12.66 -8.99 13.06
N PHE A 68 11.38 -8.62 12.91
CA PHE A 68 10.52 -8.25 14.03
C PHE A 68 9.74 -9.46 14.52
N ASN A 69 9.84 -9.69 15.83
CA ASN A 69 8.99 -10.64 16.54
C ASN A 69 7.84 -9.89 17.23
N GLU A 70 6.86 -10.63 17.73
CA GLU A 70 5.73 -10.10 18.50
C GLU A 70 6.18 -9.21 19.66
N ASP A 71 7.19 -9.64 20.43
CA ASP A 71 7.78 -8.87 21.53
C ASP A 71 8.38 -7.53 21.06
N SER A 72 8.97 -7.52 19.87
CA SER A 72 9.59 -6.32 19.31
C SER A 72 8.55 -5.29 18.90
N VAL A 73 7.42 -5.76 18.36
CA VAL A 73 6.27 -4.93 18.01
C VAL A 73 5.58 -4.42 19.29
N LYS A 74 5.38 -5.30 20.28
CA LYS A 74 4.79 -4.95 21.58
C LYS A 74 5.58 -3.84 22.27
N ARG A 75 6.90 -4.03 22.46
CA ARG A 75 7.78 -3.01 23.04
C ARG A 75 7.75 -1.68 22.28
N LEU A 76 7.63 -1.74 20.95
CA LEU A 76 7.59 -0.54 20.11
C LEU A 76 6.31 0.27 20.34
N LEU A 77 5.17 -0.42 20.47
CA LEU A 77 3.89 0.21 20.76
C LEU A 77 3.86 0.77 22.17
N GLU A 78 4.33 0.00 23.16
CA GLU A 78 4.40 0.44 24.57
C GLU A 78 5.28 1.68 24.73
N SER A 79 6.44 1.70 24.05
CA SER A 79 7.32 2.88 24.04
C SER A 79 6.67 4.14 23.44
N LYS A 80 5.58 4.02 22.70
CA LYS A 80 4.93 5.14 22.00
C LYS A 80 3.60 5.56 22.60
N PHE A 81 2.80 4.60 23.04
CA PHE A 81 1.43 4.83 23.51
C PHE A 81 1.28 4.55 25.01
N GLY A 82 2.33 4.10 25.70
CA GLY A 82 2.35 3.82 27.13
C GLY A 82 2.46 2.32 27.43
N ASP A 83 3.03 1.99 28.58
CA ASP A 83 3.20 0.61 29.02
C ASP A 83 1.86 -0.11 29.13
N GLY A 84 1.78 -1.35 28.63
CA GLY A 84 0.56 -2.15 28.64
C GLY A 84 -0.49 -1.77 27.61
N CYS A 85 -0.16 -0.95 26.59
CA CYS A 85 -1.13 -0.57 25.57
C CYS A 85 -1.53 -1.72 24.64
N ALA A 86 -0.60 -2.64 24.35
CA ALA A 86 -0.82 -3.78 23.47
C ALA A 86 -1.03 -5.05 24.31
N ALA A 87 -2.28 -5.49 24.40
CA ALA A 87 -2.66 -6.70 25.13
C ALA A 87 -2.15 -7.95 24.41
N GLU A 88 -2.38 -8.03 23.10
CA GLU A 88 -2.01 -9.19 22.28
C GLU A 88 -1.49 -8.73 20.91
N VAL A 89 -0.43 -9.38 20.42
CA VAL A 89 0.15 -9.15 19.09
C VAL A 89 0.17 -10.48 18.37
N SER A 90 -0.48 -10.57 17.21
CA SER A 90 -0.54 -11.76 16.38
C SER A 90 0.05 -11.46 15.01
N ILE A 91 1.24 -12.00 14.72
CA ILE A 91 1.89 -11.85 13.41
C ILE A 91 1.53 -13.06 12.54
N VAL A 92 1.19 -12.82 11.27
CA VAL A 92 0.81 -13.92 10.36
C VAL A 92 2.06 -14.53 9.73
N TYR A 93 2.35 -15.78 10.09
CA TYR A 93 3.48 -16.54 9.56
C TYR A 93 3.13 -17.27 8.25
N GLU A 94 4.11 -17.43 7.37
CA GLU A 94 3.94 -18.30 6.20
C GLU A 94 3.96 -19.75 6.68
N VAL A 95 2.90 -20.50 6.37
CA VAL A 95 2.90 -21.95 6.54
C VAL A 95 3.84 -22.52 5.47
N PRO A 96 4.94 -23.19 5.85
CA PRO A 96 5.84 -23.80 4.86
C PRO A 96 5.07 -24.88 4.10
N GLU A 97 5.13 -24.84 2.76
CA GLU A 97 4.37 -25.72 1.86
C GLU A 97 4.90 -27.17 1.83
N ASP A 98 5.84 -27.53 2.70
CA ASP A 98 6.63 -28.76 2.56
C ASP A 98 6.09 -29.98 3.34
N GLU A 99 4.95 -29.91 4.07
CA GLU A 99 4.43 -31.08 4.78
C GLU A 99 2.91 -31.30 4.60
N ASP A 100 2.57 -32.27 3.74
CA ASP A 100 1.29 -32.97 3.68
C ASP A 100 1.04 -33.80 4.96
N ASN A 101 0.88 -33.16 6.13
CA ASN A 101 0.53 -33.87 7.36
C ASN A 101 -0.54 -33.12 8.18
N PRO A 102 -1.83 -33.53 8.07
CA PRO A 102 -2.92 -32.91 8.81
C PRO A 102 -3.14 -33.65 10.14
N ALA A 103 -2.30 -33.41 11.14
CA ALA A 103 -2.60 -33.82 12.51
C ALA A 103 -1.73 -33.09 13.54
N GLY A 104 -2.38 -32.25 14.35
CA GLY A 104 -2.08 -32.17 15.78
C GLY A 104 -0.95 -31.24 16.23
N GLU A 105 -1.38 -30.18 16.93
CA GLU A 105 -0.90 -29.78 18.26
C GLU A 105 0.63 -29.82 18.52
N ASP A 106 1.19 -28.62 18.75
CA ASP A 106 2.53 -28.38 19.31
C ASP A 106 3.75 -28.59 18.39
N ALA A 107 3.70 -28.02 17.18
CA ALA A 107 4.90 -27.82 16.34
C ALA A 107 5.76 -26.63 16.82
N ALA A 108 6.21 -26.68 18.08
CA ALA A 108 7.28 -25.83 18.59
C ALA A 108 8.60 -26.63 18.66
N GLU A 109 8.85 -27.51 17.69
CA GLU A 109 10.09 -28.28 17.62
C GLU A 109 11.11 -27.64 16.67
N LYS A 110 12.26 -27.31 17.27
CA LYS A 110 13.37 -26.54 16.74
C LYS A 110 13.93 -27.16 15.47
N ASN A 111 13.69 -26.52 14.33
CA ASN A 111 14.57 -26.69 13.17
C ASN A 111 15.96 -26.13 13.53
N ASN A 112 16.95 -27.02 13.58
CA ASN A 112 18.35 -26.79 13.96
C ASN A 112 19.14 -25.88 13.01
N ASN A 113 18.46 -25.05 12.21
CA ASN A 113 19.08 -24.14 11.26
C ASN A 113 18.66 -22.68 11.46
N GLY A 114 18.24 -22.26 12.66
CA GLY A 114 18.14 -20.84 13.05
C GLY A 114 17.27 -19.91 12.19
N GLU A 115 16.56 -20.43 11.19
CA GLU A 115 15.61 -19.69 10.36
C GLU A 115 14.30 -19.61 11.14
N THR A 116 14.12 -18.49 11.84
CA THR A 116 12.83 -18.10 12.41
C THR A 116 11.79 -18.10 11.28
N ALA A 117 10.62 -18.70 11.54
CA ALA A 117 9.53 -18.76 10.58
C ALA A 117 9.31 -17.38 9.92
N LYS A 118 9.37 -17.35 8.59
CA LYS A 118 9.24 -16.10 7.82
C LYS A 118 7.79 -15.66 7.92
N HIS A 119 7.56 -14.47 8.45
CA HIS A 119 6.22 -13.91 8.48
C HIS A 119 5.87 -13.17 7.19
N ARG A 120 4.57 -13.11 6.85
CA ARG A 120 4.04 -12.47 5.64
C ARG A 120 4.19 -10.94 5.62
N GLY A 121 4.69 -10.35 6.71
CA GLY A 121 4.99 -8.91 6.81
C GLY A 121 3.80 -8.06 7.27
N PHE A 122 2.75 -8.71 7.78
CA PHE A 122 1.61 -8.08 8.39
C PHE A 122 1.16 -8.86 9.63
N GLY A 123 0.38 -8.20 10.49
CA GLY A 123 -0.14 -8.77 11.72
C GLY A 123 -1.25 -7.91 12.28
N TYR A 124 -1.76 -8.33 13.43
CA TYR A 124 -2.82 -7.66 14.16
C TYR A 124 -2.36 -7.39 15.59
N VAL A 125 -2.87 -6.31 16.16
CA VAL A 125 -2.67 -5.98 17.57
C VAL A 125 -4.01 -5.71 18.21
N ARG A 126 -4.27 -6.35 19.35
CA ARG A 126 -5.38 -6.00 20.23
C ARG A 126 -4.88 -5.06 21.32
N PHE A 127 -5.47 -3.87 21.39
CA PHE A 127 -5.16 -2.90 22.43
C PHE A 127 -5.95 -3.19 23.70
N SER A 128 -5.44 -2.72 24.83
CA SER A 128 -6.13 -2.84 26.12
C SER A 128 -7.32 -1.88 26.24
N THR A 129 -7.25 -0.73 25.57
CA THR A 129 -8.28 0.31 25.61
C THR A 129 -8.58 0.87 24.22
N ILE A 130 -9.81 1.34 24.02
CA ILE A 130 -10.26 1.95 22.76
C ILE A 130 -9.51 3.27 22.51
N GLU A 131 -9.23 4.04 23.56
CA GLU A 131 -8.50 5.32 23.45
C GLU A 131 -7.08 5.12 22.91
N GLN A 132 -6.36 4.09 23.39
CA GLN A 132 -5.02 3.77 22.91
C GLN A 132 -5.04 3.29 21.46
N GLN A 133 -6.03 2.48 21.08
CA GLN A 133 -6.21 2.05 19.70
C GLN A 133 -6.48 3.26 18.80
N GLN A 134 -7.41 4.14 19.18
CA GLN A 134 -7.73 5.33 18.39
C GLN A 134 -6.52 6.27 18.28
N ALA A 135 -5.78 6.52 19.35
CA ALA A 135 -4.52 7.28 19.31
C ALA A 135 -3.50 6.64 18.37
N ALA A 136 -3.43 5.30 18.32
CA ALA A 136 -2.57 4.58 17.38
C ALA A 136 -3.03 4.70 15.92
N LEU A 137 -4.35 4.70 15.68
CA LEU A 137 -4.93 4.93 14.35
C LEU A 137 -4.72 6.37 13.87
N GLU A 138 -4.89 7.35 14.75
CA GLU A 138 -4.63 8.77 14.46
C GLU A 138 -3.14 9.02 14.16
N ALA A 139 -2.24 8.35 14.88
CA ALA A 139 -0.82 8.39 14.57
C ALA A 139 -0.52 7.77 13.19
N GLY A 140 -1.24 6.69 12.82
CA GLY A 140 -1.20 5.99 11.54
C GLY A 140 0.14 5.33 11.17
N THR A 141 1.24 5.75 11.80
CA THR A 141 2.59 5.25 11.55
C THR A 141 3.41 5.22 12.84
N VAL A 142 4.18 4.16 13.01
CA VAL A 142 5.08 4.00 14.14
C VAL A 142 6.48 3.66 13.65
N ARG A 143 7.48 4.35 14.21
CA ARG A 143 8.89 4.16 13.83
C ARG A 143 9.66 3.49 14.94
N GLY A 144 10.20 2.31 14.65
CA GLY A 144 10.85 1.45 15.64
C GLY A 144 12.09 0.74 15.17
N LYS A 145 12.84 0.20 16.13
CA LYS A 145 14.00 -0.66 15.89
C LYS A 145 13.62 -2.08 16.30
N ALA A 146 14.10 -3.09 15.57
CA ALA A 146 13.85 -4.49 15.91
C ALA A 146 14.50 -4.89 17.24
N LYS A 147 15.73 -4.39 17.46
CA LYS A 147 16.48 -4.55 18.71
C LYS A 147 16.90 -3.17 19.19
N GLU A 148 17.01 -2.98 20.49
CA GLU A 148 17.42 -1.72 21.10
C GLU A 148 18.76 -1.21 20.55
N ASN A 149 19.70 -2.15 20.35
CA ASN A 149 21.02 -1.93 19.78
C ASN A 149 21.04 -1.68 18.25
N SER A 150 19.91 -1.81 17.55
CA SER A 150 19.88 -1.63 16.11
C SER A 150 20.00 -0.16 15.72
N LYS A 151 20.81 0.12 14.71
CA LYS A 151 20.97 1.48 14.15
C LYS A 151 19.83 1.84 13.19
N ARG A 152 19.15 0.86 12.60
CA ARG A 152 18.12 1.07 11.57
C ARG A 152 16.74 1.16 12.20
N LYS A 153 16.01 2.23 11.88
CA LYS A 153 14.60 2.43 12.26
C LYS A 153 13.71 2.06 11.07
N HIS A 154 12.72 1.22 11.31
CA HIS A 154 11.69 0.83 10.34
C HIS A 154 10.38 1.54 10.66
N THR A 155 9.59 1.81 9.62
CA THR A 155 8.25 2.42 9.71
C THR A 155 7.20 1.32 9.56
N LEU A 156 6.37 1.12 10.58
CA LEU A 156 5.19 0.27 10.57
C LEU A 156 3.97 1.17 10.35
N TYR A 157 2.99 0.68 9.60
CA TYR A 157 1.73 1.39 9.35
C TYR A 157 0.63 0.73 10.16
N ILE A 158 -0.17 1.55 10.84
CA ILE A 158 -1.31 1.12 11.65
C ILE A 158 -2.57 1.54 10.90
N GLN A 159 -3.50 0.61 10.69
CA GLN A 159 -4.76 0.83 9.99
C GLN A 159 -5.92 0.19 10.78
N PRO A 160 -7.15 0.70 10.61
CA PRO A 160 -8.32 0.08 11.23
C PRO A 160 -8.58 -1.29 10.57
N VAL A 161 -9.03 -2.26 11.36
CA VAL A 161 -9.43 -3.58 10.84
C VAL A 161 -10.79 -3.42 10.16
N VAL A 162 -10.80 -3.49 8.84
CA VAL A 162 -12.04 -3.49 8.06
C VAL A 162 -12.48 -4.94 7.89
N ARG A 163 -13.50 -5.39 8.64
CA ARG A 163 -14.14 -6.67 8.33
C ARG A 163 -14.87 -6.53 6.99
N GLU A 164 -14.83 -7.57 6.17
CA GLU A 164 -15.45 -7.55 4.83
C GLU A 164 -16.95 -7.23 4.85
N HIS A 165 -17.61 -7.43 5.99
CA HIS A 165 -19.01 -7.08 6.21
C HIS A 165 -19.28 -5.57 6.12
N GLU A 166 -18.35 -4.72 6.56
CA GLU A 166 -18.42 -3.25 6.37
C GLU A 166 -17.83 -2.81 5.01
N ALA A 167 -16.90 -3.60 4.45
CA ALA A 167 -16.42 -3.37 3.10
C ALA A 167 -17.51 -3.58 2.03
N ALA A 168 -18.55 -4.34 2.35
CA ALA A 168 -19.75 -4.50 1.54
C ALA A 168 -20.57 -3.20 1.45
N GLU A 169 -20.45 -2.24 2.37
CA GLU A 169 -21.07 -0.92 2.23
C GLU A 169 -20.24 0.01 1.32
N ASN A 170 -18.96 -0.31 1.13
CA ASN A 170 -18.11 0.33 0.12
C ASN A 170 -18.30 -0.29 -1.29
N ARG A 171 -19.56 -0.66 -1.60
CA ARG A 171 -20.07 -1.22 -2.88
C ARG A 171 -19.71 -0.38 -4.12
N ASN A 172 -19.18 0.83 -3.93
CA ASN A 172 -18.64 1.71 -4.96
C ASN A 172 -17.45 1.14 -5.76
N LYS A 173 -16.86 0.02 -5.32
CA LYS A 173 -15.81 -0.70 -6.08
C LYS A 173 -16.34 -1.32 -7.38
N ASN A 174 -17.66 -1.49 -7.52
CA ASN A 174 -18.28 -2.01 -8.74
C ASN A 174 -18.63 -0.92 -9.76
N ILE A 175 -18.42 0.36 -9.44
CA ILE A 175 -18.71 1.47 -10.35
C ILE A 175 -17.62 1.56 -11.42
N CYS A 176 -18.01 1.68 -12.69
CA CYS A 176 -17.07 1.80 -13.79
C CYS A 176 -16.22 3.07 -13.66
N PHE A 177 -14.93 2.90 -13.37
CA PHE A 177 -13.99 4.02 -13.26
C PHE A 177 -13.87 4.84 -14.55
N LEU A 178 -14.05 4.20 -15.73
CA LEU A 178 -14.07 4.91 -17.01
C LEU A 178 -15.36 5.69 -17.24
N PHE A 179 -16.49 5.23 -16.71
CA PHE A 179 -17.77 5.93 -16.77
C PHE A 179 -17.76 7.20 -15.93
N ARG A 180 -17.21 7.12 -14.69
CA ARG A 180 -16.98 8.29 -13.83
C ARG A 180 -16.05 9.33 -14.46
N LYS A 181 -15.24 8.93 -15.46
CA LYS A 181 -14.38 9.82 -16.25
C LYS A 181 -14.98 10.24 -17.59
N PHE A 182 -16.26 9.94 -17.84
CA PHE A 182 -16.97 10.21 -19.09
C PHE A 182 -16.29 9.58 -20.33
N ARG A 183 -15.63 8.44 -20.15
CA ARG A 183 -14.81 7.78 -21.17
C ARG A 183 -15.06 6.28 -21.29
N CYS A 184 -16.18 5.77 -20.76
CA CYS A 184 -16.45 4.33 -20.85
C CYS A 184 -16.73 3.93 -22.31
N PRO A 185 -15.93 3.04 -22.91
CA PRO A 185 -16.12 2.62 -24.30
C PRO A 185 -17.11 1.45 -24.45
N TYR A 186 -17.62 0.92 -23.34
CA TYR A 186 -18.46 -0.27 -23.29
C TYR A 186 -19.95 0.05 -23.16
N GLY A 187 -20.30 1.31 -22.85
CA GLY A 187 -21.70 1.72 -22.64
C GLY A 187 -22.39 0.78 -21.65
N ASP A 188 -23.62 0.38 -21.97
CA ASP A 188 -24.45 -0.46 -21.09
C ASP A 188 -23.98 -1.93 -21.03
N GLN A 189 -23.02 -2.34 -21.87
CA GLN A 189 -22.38 -3.65 -21.81
C GLN A 189 -21.15 -3.66 -20.90
N CYS A 190 -20.94 -2.61 -20.10
CA CYS A 190 -19.82 -2.59 -19.17
C CYS A 190 -20.02 -3.64 -18.06
N LYS A 191 -18.95 -4.38 -17.73
CA LYS A 191 -18.92 -5.32 -16.60
C LYS A 191 -19.13 -4.62 -15.24
N PHE A 192 -18.88 -3.32 -15.19
CA PHE A 192 -18.99 -2.49 -14.01
C PHE A 192 -20.26 -1.64 -14.09
N GLU A 193 -20.88 -1.38 -12.94
CA GLU A 193 -22.10 -0.61 -12.82
C GLU A 193 -21.87 0.86 -13.20
N HIS A 194 -22.80 1.43 -13.96
CA HIS A 194 -22.80 2.84 -14.34
C HIS A 194 -23.75 3.60 -13.42
N SER A 195 -23.30 3.88 -12.20
CA SER A 195 -24.05 4.69 -11.23
C SER A 195 -23.42 6.09 -11.08
N GLY A 196 -24.27 7.13 -11.05
CA GLY A 196 -23.88 8.54 -10.88
C GLY A 196 -23.69 9.34 -12.17
N GLU A 197 -23.19 10.58 -12.02
CA GLU A 197 -22.87 11.47 -13.14
C GLU A 197 -21.66 10.93 -13.93
N GLY A 198 -21.94 10.38 -15.11
CA GLY A 198 -20.93 9.79 -15.99
C GLY A 198 -21.43 9.70 -17.43
N GLY A 199 -20.53 9.35 -18.34
CA GLY A 199 -20.82 9.33 -19.78
C GLY A 199 -20.17 8.14 -20.48
N CYS A 200 -20.92 7.51 -21.37
CA CYS A 200 -20.40 6.54 -22.31
C CYS A 200 -19.90 7.24 -23.58
N LEU A 201 -18.79 6.74 -24.14
CA LEU A 201 -18.38 7.11 -25.49
C LEU A 201 -19.25 6.30 -26.44
N THR A 202 -20.27 6.94 -27.02
CA THR A 202 -21.07 6.34 -28.09
C THR A 202 -20.13 6.00 -29.25
N LYS A 203 -19.74 4.74 -29.33
CA LYS A 203 -19.20 4.20 -30.58
C LYS A 203 -20.42 3.95 -31.46
N ASN A 204 -20.59 4.77 -32.48
CA ASN A 204 -21.59 4.57 -33.53
C ASN A 204 -21.51 3.12 -34.03
N ASN A 205 -22.42 2.28 -33.54
CA ASN A 205 -22.58 0.89 -33.98
C ASN A 205 -23.53 0.85 -35.19
N GLU A 206 -23.22 1.62 -36.23
CA GLU A 206 -23.86 1.49 -37.55
C GLU A 206 -22.88 0.83 -38.53
N SER A 207 -22.39 -0.37 -38.22
CA SER A 207 -21.75 -1.23 -39.24
C SER A 207 -21.30 -2.57 -38.66
N LYS A 208 -22.23 -3.49 -38.38
CA LYS A 208 -21.93 -4.93 -38.27
C LYS A 208 -23.07 -5.78 -38.83
N THR A 209 -23.30 -5.64 -40.13
CA THR A 209 -23.56 -6.81 -40.97
C THR A 209 -22.37 -6.92 -41.92
N LYS A 210 -21.84 -8.14 -42.11
CA LYS A 210 -20.67 -8.50 -42.95
C LYS A 210 -19.29 -8.36 -42.30
N LYS A 211 -18.86 -9.37 -41.52
CA LYS A 211 -17.46 -9.86 -41.51
C LYS A 211 -17.30 -11.16 -40.72
N GLU A 212 -18.00 -12.18 -41.17
CA GLU A 212 -17.37 -13.51 -41.30
C GLU A 212 -16.34 -13.37 -42.45
N ASP A 213 -15.24 -14.13 -42.48
CA ASP A 213 -14.15 -14.07 -43.50
C ASP A 213 -12.90 -13.21 -43.20
N LEU A 214 -12.41 -13.15 -41.95
CA LEU A 214 -11.04 -12.66 -41.70
C LEU A 214 -10.26 -13.51 -40.68
N ALA A 215 -10.43 -14.83 -40.73
CA ALA A 215 -9.70 -15.80 -39.90
C ALA A 215 -8.49 -16.44 -40.63
N THR A 216 -8.06 -15.91 -41.78
CA THR A 216 -6.92 -16.46 -42.54
C THR A 216 -6.03 -15.35 -43.10
N ARG A 217 -5.32 -14.61 -42.24
CA ARG A 217 -4.19 -13.77 -42.68
C ARG A 217 -2.95 -14.01 -41.84
N THR A 218 -1.88 -14.33 -42.55
CA THR A 218 -0.63 -14.88 -42.05
C THR A 218 0.22 -13.85 -41.29
N ILE A 219 1.04 -14.36 -40.37
CA ILE A 219 1.86 -13.63 -39.39
C ILE A 219 2.82 -12.59 -40.03
N LYS A 220 3.10 -12.69 -41.34
CA LYS A 220 4.07 -11.83 -42.04
C LYS A 220 3.55 -10.41 -42.31
N GLU A 221 2.24 -10.21 -42.46
CA GLU A 221 1.64 -8.87 -42.70
C GLU A 221 1.58 -7.99 -41.43
N ARG A 222 1.60 -8.60 -40.23
CA ARG A 222 1.51 -7.88 -38.95
C ARG A 222 2.75 -7.02 -38.65
N LYS A 223 3.91 -7.33 -39.24
CA LYS A 223 5.16 -6.56 -39.03
C LYS A 223 5.24 -5.27 -39.84
N ASN A 224 4.65 -5.20 -41.04
CA ASN A 224 4.71 -3.98 -41.85
C ASN A 224 3.76 -2.88 -41.34
N ARG A 225 2.57 -3.22 -40.85
CA ARG A 225 1.64 -2.23 -40.30
C ARG A 225 2.12 -1.56 -39.00
N LYS A 226 2.96 -2.23 -38.21
CA LYS A 226 3.54 -1.62 -37.00
C LYS A 226 4.63 -0.58 -37.31
N LYS A 227 5.20 -0.61 -38.53
CA LYS A 227 6.20 0.37 -38.98
C LYS A 227 5.55 1.64 -39.56
N GLU A 228 4.35 1.53 -40.13
CA GLU A 228 3.61 2.68 -40.68
C GLU A 228 2.75 3.41 -39.64
N ALA A 229 2.25 2.73 -38.61
CA ALA A 229 1.47 3.36 -37.53
C ALA A 229 2.29 4.26 -36.59
N PHE A 230 3.62 4.14 -36.57
CA PHE A 230 4.51 5.05 -35.82
C PHE A 230 4.95 6.28 -36.62
N ALA A 231 4.60 6.36 -37.92
CA ALA A 231 4.95 7.50 -38.78
C ALA A 231 3.87 8.60 -38.80
N ASN A 232 2.61 8.28 -38.47
CA ASN A 232 1.45 9.17 -38.63
C ASN A 232 0.71 9.52 -37.32
N SER A 233 1.41 9.56 -36.18
CA SER A 233 0.86 10.21 -34.98
C SER A 233 1.32 11.67 -34.91
N ASP A 234 0.55 12.58 -35.52
CA ASP A 234 0.79 14.03 -35.47
C ASP A 234 0.43 14.69 -34.13
N VAL A 235 0.56 13.97 -33.01
CA VAL A 235 0.21 14.48 -31.65
C VAL A 235 1.43 14.49 -30.71
N CYS A 236 2.66 14.45 -31.24
CA CYS A 236 3.85 14.71 -30.42
C CYS A 236 5.01 15.33 -31.22
N LYS A 237 4.76 16.47 -31.88
CA LYS A 237 5.81 17.33 -32.45
C LYS A 237 5.86 18.67 -31.73
N LYS A 238 6.33 18.65 -30.49
CA LYS A 238 7.38 19.60 -30.09
C LYS A 238 8.66 18.79 -29.96
N ALA A 239 9.14 18.29 -31.11
CA ALA A 239 10.49 17.79 -31.20
C ALA A 239 11.39 18.99 -30.94
N ARG A 240 11.81 19.19 -29.68
CA ARG A 240 12.88 20.14 -29.38
C ARG A 240 14.06 19.75 -30.24
N ASP A 241 14.61 20.73 -30.95
CA ASP A 241 15.77 20.50 -31.78
C ASP A 241 16.87 19.88 -30.91
N LYS A 242 17.55 18.86 -31.44
CA LYS A 242 18.57 18.10 -30.69
C LYS A 242 19.70 19.03 -30.23
N SER A 243 19.87 20.16 -30.91
CA SER A 243 20.75 21.27 -30.55
C SER A 243 20.37 22.00 -29.27
N GLU A 244 19.13 21.92 -28.78
CA GLU A 244 18.71 22.50 -27.50
C GLU A 244 18.97 21.54 -26.32
N ILE A 245 19.16 20.25 -26.61
CA ILE A 245 19.34 19.20 -25.60
C ILE A 245 20.84 19.02 -25.31
N HIS A 246 21.25 19.23 -24.05
CA HIS A 246 22.66 19.03 -23.65
C HIS A 246 23.12 17.58 -23.81
N CYS A 247 24.35 17.39 -24.28
CA CYS A 247 24.96 16.07 -24.42
C CYS A 247 25.20 15.43 -23.04
N ILE A 248 24.60 14.25 -22.80
CA ILE A 248 24.72 13.51 -21.54
C ILE A 248 26.18 13.16 -21.21
N ASN A 249 26.95 12.76 -22.23
CA ASN A 249 28.37 12.43 -22.04
C ASN A 249 29.21 13.66 -21.68
N TRP A 250 28.89 14.81 -22.28
CA TRP A 250 29.53 16.07 -21.95
C TRP A 250 29.16 16.52 -20.54
N LYS A 251 27.86 16.48 -20.20
CA LYS A 251 27.33 16.86 -18.89
C LYS A 251 27.88 16.03 -17.73
N ASN A 252 28.14 14.74 -17.93
CA ASN A 252 28.59 13.84 -16.86
C ASN A 252 30.10 13.63 -16.81
N LYS A 253 30.78 13.64 -17.96
CA LYS A 253 32.21 13.29 -18.06
C LYS A 253 33.09 14.47 -18.49
N GLY A 254 32.49 15.59 -18.91
CA GLY A 254 33.20 16.76 -19.44
C GLY A 254 33.93 16.51 -20.78
N LYS A 255 33.69 15.36 -21.42
CA LYS A 255 34.33 14.93 -22.67
C LYS A 255 33.33 14.13 -23.51
N CYS A 256 33.13 14.54 -24.76
CA CYS A 256 32.35 13.81 -25.77
C CYS A 256 33.32 13.21 -26.80
N ARG A 257 33.04 11.99 -27.25
CA ARG A 257 33.87 11.29 -28.26
C ARG A 257 33.50 11.64 -29.70
N LYS A 258 32.33 12.26 -29.91
CA LYS A 258 31.87 12.68 -31.25
C LYS A 258 32.44 14.05 -31.56
N LYS A 259 33.13 14.16 -32.70
CA LYS A 259 33.66 15.44 -33.21
C LYS A 259 32.52 16.40 -33.57
N ASP A 260 31.50 15.89 -34.27
CA ASP A 260 30.24 16.59 -34.52
C ASP A 260 29.12 15.96 -33.70
N CYS A 261 28.88 16.50 -32.50
CA CYS A 261 27.81 16.00 -31.63
C CYS A 261 26.48 16.72 -31.95
N PRO A 262 25.38 16.00 -32.21
CA PRO A 262 24.06 16.61 -32.43
C PRO A 262 23.44 17.30 -31.21
N TYR A 263 24.12 17.26 -30.06
CA TYR A 263 23.65 17.72 -28.76
C TYR A 263 24.57 18.82 -28.24
N LEU A 264 24.03 19.75 -27.46
CA LEU A 264 24.74 20.94 -27.02
C LEU A 264 25.88 20.60 -26.04
N HIS A 265 27.05 21.21 -26.25
CA HIS A 265 28.24 21.10 -25.40
C HIS A 265 28.54 22.43 -24.68
N ASP A 266 27.92 22.68 -23.53
CA ASP A 266 28.23 23.88 -22.74
C ASP A 266 29.54 23.75 -21.98
N GLU A 267 30.41 24.75 -22.12
CA GLU A 267 31.68 24.84 -21.41
C GLU A 267 31.48 25.10 -19.90
N ALA A 268 30.47 25.90 -19.54
CA ALA A 268 30.11 26.17 -18.15
C ALA A 268 29.70 24.90 -17.37
N VAL A 269 29.08 23.92 -18.05
CA VAL A 269 28.72 22.64 -17.43
C VAL A 269 29.96 21.77 -17.23
N LYS A 270 30.90 21.81 -18.18
CA LYS A 270 32.19 21.09 -18.09
C LYS A 270 33.04 21.60 -16.92
N GLU A 271 33.12 22.91 -16.73
CA GLU A 271 33.89 23.50 -15.62
C GLU A 271 33.33 23.10 -14.26
N LYS A 272 32.00 23.11 -14.08
CA LYS A 272 31.35 22.65 -12.85
C LYS A 272 31.67 21.19 -12.51
N VAL A 273 31.75 20.32 -13.52
CA VAL A 273 32.11 18.90 -13.34
C VAL A 273 33.59 18.75 -12.97
N LEU A 274 34.48 19.54 -13.57
CA LEU A 274 35.91 19.52 -13.25
C LEU A 274 36.18 20.06 -11.84
N GLN A 275 35.53 21.15 -11.44
CA GLN A 275 35.61 21.68 -10.08
C GLN A 275 35.11 20.67 -9.04
N LYS A 276 33.98 19.99 -9.31
CA LYS A 276 33.47 18.93 -8.43
C LYS A 276 34.42 17.75 -8.32
N LYS A 277 35.18 17.44 -9.37
CA LYS A 277 36.21 16.39 -9.36
C LYS A 277 37.46 16.81 -8.59
N GLN A 278 37.83 18.08 -8.63
CA GLN A 278 38.97 18.62 -7.86
C GLN A 278 38.63 18.77 -6.36
N GLY A 279 37.38 19.11 -6.00
CA GLY A 279 36.95 19.22 -4.61
C GLY A 279 36.50 17.92 -3.93
N GLY A 280 36.33 16.83 -4.68
CA GLY A 280 35.63 15.61 -4.24
C GLY A 280 36.50 14.42 -3.82
N SER A 281 37.83 14.50 -3.90
CA SER A 281 38.71 13.39 -3.51
C SER A 281 39.04 13.39 -2.01
N LYS A 282 38.03 13.45 -1.14
CA LYS A 282 38.18 12.82 0.20
C LYS A 282 38.12 11.32 -0.01
N LYS A 283 39.24 10.79 -0.52
CA LYS A 283 39.57 9.37 -0.49
C LYS A 283 39.32 8.93 0.95
N ARG A 284 38.25 8.16 1.18
CA ARG A 284 38.05 7.49 2.46
C ARG A 284 39.31 6.62 2.62
N GLN A 285 40.30 7.11 3.35
CA GLN A 285 41.34 6.27 3.90
C GLN A 285 40.56 5.24 4.73
N ARG A 286 40.37 4.05 4.15
CA ARG A 286 40.14 2.87 4.97
C ARG A 286 41.42 2.76 5.78
N VAL A 287 41.35 3.22 7.02
CA VAL A 287 42.30 2.82 8.04
C VAL A 287 42.22 1.30 8.05
N ASP A 288 43.29 0.64 7.62
CA ASP A 288 43.49 -0.79 7.74
C ASP A 288 43.52 -1.14 9.23
N LYS A 289 42.34 -1.22 9.85
CA LYS A 289 42.18 -1.89 11.13
C LYS A 289 42.14 -3.38 10.83
N ASP A 290 43.27 -4.01 11.14
CA ASP A 290 43.41 -5.43 11.44
C ASP A 290 42.92 -6.34 10.31
N ARG A 291 43.78 -6.51 9.29
CA ARG A 291 43.74 -7.71 8.45
C ARG A 291 43.94 -8.92 9.36
N GLN A 292 42.84 -9.54 9.77
CA GLN A 292 42.88 -10.87 10.37
C GLN A 292 43.54 -11.82 9.36
N PRO A 293 44.44 -12.72 9.81
CA PRO A 293 45.07 -13.70 8.93
C PRO A 293 43.98 -14.53 8.23
N LEU A 294 44.15 -14.74 6.92
CA LEU A 294 43.21 -15.48 6.08
C LEU A 294 43.26 -16.96 6.45
N SER A 295 42.46 -17.40 7.42
CA SER A 295 42.27 -18.83 7.66
C SER A 295 41.43 -19.43 6.53
N ILE A 296 42.05 -20.32 5.77
CA ILE A 296 41.37 -21.10 4.72
C ILE A 296 40.83 -22.37 5.37
N ARG A 297 39.51 -22.55 5.30
CA ARG A 297 38.82 -23.71 5.85
C ARG A 297 38.61 -24.74 4.76
N VAL A 298 39.37 -25.83 4.83
CA VAL A 298 39.29 -26.96 3.91
C VAL A 298 39.07 -28.21 4.77
N PHE A 299 37.98 -28.94 4.50
CA PHE A 299 37.57 -30.14 5.25
C PHE A 299 37.43 -29.96 6.78
N GLY A 300 36.78 -28.88 7.22
CA GLY A 300 36.37 -28.74 8.63
C GLY A 300 37.49 -28.47 9.63
N MET A 301 38.76 -28.51 9.23
CA MET A 301 39.90 -28.08 10.04
C MET A 301 40.35 -26.67 9.61
N ASN A 302 40.58 -25.79 10.59
CA ASN A 302 41.12 -24.46 10.34
C ASN A 302 42.66 -24.57 10.34
N TYR A 303 43.28 -24.19 9.22
CA TYR A 303 44.73 -24.04 9.14
C TYR A 303 45.07 -22.55 9.20
N GLU A 304 45.98 -22.18 10.11
CA GLU A 304 46.57 -20.85 10.17
C GLU A 304 47.72 -20.80 9.16
N THR A 305 47.71 -19.80 8.27
CA THR A 305 48.80 -19.48 7.34
C THR A 305 49.55 -18.24 7.79
#